data_AF-A0A815PDT5-F1
#
_entry.id   AF-A0A815PDT5-F1
#
_cell.length_a   1.000
_cell.length_b   1.000
_cell.length_c   1.000
_cell.angle_alpha   90.00
_cell.angle_beta   90.00
_cell.angle_gamma   90.00
#
_symmetry.space_group_name_H-M   'P 1'
#
loop_
_entity.id
_entity.type
_entity.pdbx_description
1 polymer ?
#
loop_
_entity_poly.entity_id
_entity_poly.type
_entity_poly.pdbx_seq_one_letter_code
_entity_poly.pdbx_strand_id
1 'polypeptide(L)'
;MFVHFMRAIDNALHENGSTFKTILANQKSVTIQWPHPFHVAFLDFFNNNYYLIVVQNKYNPSIRIIRTITPLDHCKHISEILNETIMKLHPLRRIKYYQLPCQKRSPLLSCFYDDNHFCFCNDYDHQRLTNCFEFNHGIEHNCFGQSNCENDAHCLQDKATCPQTSICVCPKCFYGARCQFTSNLFDLSLDAILGYYIQPRINIKHQPSIVQVSVALTIIIIIAGITDSVLSIITFGNKESRKTGCGLYLLTSSIITLLIMVIFALKFWILIIAQITYMTNQSFLKFQCISIDFFLRIGLSMDQWLNACVGIERTIATIKGARFDKNKSKQIAKYIILILLFMTTSTTIHDPIHRRLLNENDDDVDEKRIW
;
A
#
# COMPACT_ATOMS: atom_id res chain seq x y z
N MET A 1 1.48 8.44 10.04
CA MET A 1 1.90 8.99 11.34
C MET A 1 2.30 10.41 11.10
N PHE A 2 1.76 11.37 11.84
CA PHE A 2 2.16 12.77 11.73
C PHE A 2 3.24 13.07 12.78
N VAL A 3 4.17 13.93 12.42
CA VAL A 3 5.22 14.40 13.32
C VAL A 3 5.20 15.91 13.29
N HIS A 4 5.05 16.49 14.47
CA HIS A 4 4.97 17.94 14.64
C HIS A 4 6.28 18.43 15.22
N PHE A 5 6.80 19.49 14.62
CA PHE A 5 8.00 20.21 15.04
C PHE A 5 7.61 21.62 15.44
N MET A 6 8.09 22.05 16.60
CA MET A 6 7.78 23.36 17.13
C MET A 6 9.04 24.13 17.44
N ARG A 7 9.08 25.39 17.03
CA ARG A 7 10.15 26.32 17.34
C ARG A 7 9.64 27.42 18.28
N ALA A 8 10.18 27.44 19.50
CA ALA A 8 10.12 28.62 20.35
C ALA A 8 11.04 29.73 19.79
N ILE A 9 10.50 30.93 19.64
CA ILE A 9 11.23 32.14 19.27
C ILE A 9 10.97 33.16 20.37
N ASP A 10 12.02 33.78 20.90
CA ASP A 10 11.87 34.82 21.92
C ASP A 10 11.06 36.00 21.36
N ASN A 11 10.01 36.41 22.08
CA ASN A 11 9.12 37.54 21.75
C ASN A 11 8.29 37.42 20.45
N ALA A 12 8.10 36.23 19.89
CA ALA A 12 7.23 36.01 18.73
C ALA A 12 6.28 34.80 18.93
N LEU A 13 5.24 34.71 18.09
CA LEU A 13 4.37 33.55 18.05
C LEU A 13 5.18 32.31 17.64
N HIS A 14 4.86 31.16 18.23
CA HIS A 14 5.55 29.91 17.93
C HIS A 14 5.36 29.50 16.48
N GLU A 15 6.45 29.04 15.84
CA GLU A 15 6.38 28.46 14.50
C GLU A 15 6.19 26.95 14.61
N ASN A 16 5.14 26.46 13.96
CA ASN A 16 4.80 25.04 13.91
C ASN A 16 5.00 24.54 12.48
N GLY A 17 5.64 23.38 12.34
CA GLY A 17 5.71 22.63 11.10
C GLY A 17 5.30 21.19 11.34
N SER A 18 4.70 20.55 10.34
CA SER A 18 4.34 19.15 10.41
C SER A 18 4.86 18.39 9.18
N THR A 19 5.15 17.13 9.40
CA THR A 19 5.46 16.17 8.34
C THR A 19 4.70 14.88 8.58
N PHE A 20 4.57 14.07 7.55
CA PHE A 20 3.93 12.77 7.63
C PHE A 20 4.87 11.70 7.10
N LYS A 21 4.89 10.57 7.80
CA LYS A 21 5.57 9.37 7.31
C LYS A 21 4.66 8.15 7.50
N THR A 22 4.60 7.33 6.48
CA THR A 22 3.93 6.03 6.52
C THR A 22 4.89 5.02 7.14
N ILE A 23 4.43 4.30 8.17
CA ILE A 23 5.18 3.19 8.73
C ILE A 23 4.77 1.94 7.96
N LEU A 24 5.69 1.32 7.22
CA LEU A 24 5.44 0.01 6.63
C LEU A 24 5.33 -1.02 7.75
N ALA A 25 4.43 -1.99 7.60
CA ALA A 25 4.10 -2.99 8.64
C ALA A 25 5.31 -3.77 9.21
N ASN A 26 6.44 -3.82 8.51
CA ASN A 26 7.66 -4.51 8.93
C ASN A 26 8.82 -3.60 9.34
N GLN A 27 8.67 -2.27 9.26
CA GLN A 27 9.68 -1.32 9.68
C GLN A 27 9.48 -0.96 11.16
N LYS A 28 10.48 -1.28 12.00
CA LYS A 28 10.48 -0.96 13.44
C LYS A 28 11.06 0.41 13.77
N SER A 29 11.67 1.07 12.78
CA SER A 29 12.32 2.36 12.93
C SER A 29 12.02 3.21 11.70
N VAL A 30 11.79 4.50 11.92
CA VAL A 30 11.54 5.49 10.88
C VAL A 30 12.56 6.61 11.03
N THR A 31 13.21 6.99 9.94
CA THR A 31 14.08 8.17 9.90
C THR A 31 13.28 9.35 9.37
N ILE A 32 13.34 10.50 10.05
CA ILE A 32 12.70 11.73 9.59
C ILE A 32 13.79 12.76 9.37
N GLN A 33 13.86 13.31 8.17
CA GLN A 33 14.75 14.42 7.86
C GLN A 33 13.94 15.71 8.00
N TRP A 34 14.43 16.63 8.82
CA TRP A 34 13.76 17.91 9.05
C TRP A 34 14.77 19.04 8.89
N PRO A 35 14.59 19.95 7.90
CA PRO A 35 15.60 20.94 7.55
C PRO A 35 15.58 22.18 8.44
N HIS A 36 14.51 22.38 9.24
CA HIS A 36 14.31 23.61 10.00
C HIS A 36 14.66 23.45 11.49
N PRO A 37 15.05 24.54 12.18
CA PRO A 37 15.30 24.50 13.61
C PRO A 37 14.02 24.23 14.40
N PHE A 38 14.11 23.40 15.43
CA PHE A 38 13.00 23.08 16.34
C PHE A 38 13.51 22.89 17.77
N HIS A 39 12.60 23.00 18.74
CA HIS A 39 12.88 22.81 20.17
C HIS A 39 12.08 21.66 20.77
N VAL A 40 10.89 21.40 20.22
CA VAL A 40 10.02 20.29 20.66
C VAL A 40 9.60 19.51 19.42
N ALA A 41 9.60 18.18 19.52
CA ALA A 41 8.94 17.33 18.54
C ALA A 41 8.08 16.26 19.22
N PHE A 42 6.91 16.01 18.65
CA PHE A 42 5.97 15.00 19.11
C PHE A 42 5.29 14.30 17.94
N LEU A 43 4.90 13.05 18.16
CA LEU A 43 4.14 12.24 17.22
C LEU A 43 2.66 12.40 17.47
N ASP A 44 1.89 12.35 16.39
CA ASP A 44 0.45 12.13 16.42
C ASP A 44 0.14 10.84 15.63
N PHE A 45 -0.33 9.83 16.37
CA PHE A 45 -0.97 8.65 15.80
C PHE A 45 -2.47 8.93 15.73
N PHE A 46 -3.08 8.61 14.57
CA PHE A 46 -4.51 8.83 14.26
C PHE A 46 -5.43 8.79 15.50
N ASN A 47 -6.35 9.75 15.57
CA ASN A 47 -7.27 10.02 16.70
C ASN A 47 -6.62 10.67 17.94
N ASN A 48 -5.77 11.68 17.75
CA ASN A 48 -5.20 12.48 18.86
C ASN A 48 -4.38 11.65 19.87
N ASN A 49 -3.72 10.58 19.41
CA ASN A 49 -2.84 9.79 20.27
C ASN A 49 -1.42 10.34 20.17
N TYR A 50 -1.09 11.26 21.08
CA TYR A 50 0.17 11.99 21.05
C TYR A 50 1.29 11.30 21.83
N TYR A 51 2.51 11.37 21.31
CA TYR A 51 3.72 10.88 21.99
C TYR A 51 4.84 11.90 21.92
N LEU A 52 5.44 12.25 23.05
CA LEU A 52 6.57 13.17 23.09
C LEU A 52 7.85 12.47 22.61
N ILE A 53 8.56 13.08 21.65
CA ILE A 53 9.81 12.51 21.11
C ILE A 53 11.01 13.14 21.78
N VAL A 54 11.07 14.47 21.74
CA VAL A 54 12.24 15.23 22.19
C VAL A 54 11.84 16.63 22.61
N VAL A 55 12.51 17.09 23.65
CA VAL A 55 12.51 18.49 24.10
C VAL A 55 13.97 18.89 24.27
N GLN A 56 14.37 19.99 23.63
CA GLN A 56 15.73 20.50 23.70
C GLN A 56 15.73 22.00 23.98
N ASN A 57 16.56 22.42 24.94
CA ASN A 57 16.67 23.83 25.34
C ASN A 57 17.49 24.65 24.34
N LYS A 58 18.45 24.03 23.65
CA LYS A 58 19.25 24.66 22.61
C LYS A 58 19.23 23.78 21.37
N TYR A 59 18.88 24.36 20.23
CA TYR A 59 18.96 23.67 18.95
C TYR A 59 20.42 23.48 18.53
N ASN A 60 20.81 22.24 18.23
CA ASN A 60 22.09 21.91 17.62
C ASN A 60 21.87 21.51 16.15
N PRO A 61 22.52 22.18 15.18
CA PRO A 61 22.37 21.84 13.77
C PRO A 61 22.90 20.42 13.49
N SER A 62 22.22 19.71 12.59
CA SER A 62 22.62 18.38 12.10
C SER A 62 22.70 17.27 13.17
N ILE A 63 22.03 17.42 14.30
CA ILE A 63 21.98 16.38 15.34
C ILE A 63 21.14 15.17 14.90
N ARG A 64 21.68 13.96 15.10
CA ARG A 64 20.93 12.71 14.90
C ARG A 64 20.29 12.28 16.21
N ILE A 65 18.96 12.43 16.32
CA ILE A 65 18.19 12.01 17.48
C ILE A 65 17.66 10.60 17.24
N ILE A 66 18.04 9.65 18.11
CA ILE A 66 17.55 8.27 18.09
C ILE A 66 16.70 8.08 19.34
N ARG A 67 15.40 7.83 19.16
CA ARG A 67 14.44 7.65 20.26
C ARG A 67 13.59 6.41 20.02
N THR A 68 13.51 5.55 21.02
CA THR A 68 12.54 4.45 21.04
C THR A 68 11.30 4.94 21.77
N ILE A 69 10.15 4.92 21.09
CA ILE A 69 8.88 5.34 21.69
C ILE A 69 8.39 4.24 22.62
N THR A 70 8.09 4.62 23.86
CA THR A 70 7.58 3.75 24.91
C THR A 70 6.21 4.25 25.40
N PRO A 71 5.44 3.41 26.14
CA PRO A 71 4.17 3.84 26.72
C PRO A 71 4.28 5.04 27.68
N LEU A 72 5.47 5.34 28.20
CA LEU A 72 5.73 6.49 29.08
C LEU A 72 5.85 7.82 28.31
N ASP A 73 6.11 7.74 27.01
CA ASP A 73 6.16 8.91 26.14
C ASP A 73 4.76 9.35 25.69
N HIS A 74 3.72 8.54 25.96
CA HIS A 74 2.33 8.84 25.62
C HIS A 74 1.79 10.02 26.42
N CYS A 75 1.21 11.00 25.73
CA CYS A 75 0.60 12.17 26.33
C CYS A 75 -0.88 11.90 26.60
N LYS A 76 -1.28 11.99 27.86
CA LYS A 76 -2.68 11.78 28.25
C LYS A 76 -3.50 13.04 28.08
N HIS A 77 -4.80 12.89 27.84
CA HIS A 77 -5.71 14.02 27.86
C HIS A 77 -5.87 14.56 29.29
N ILE A 78 -5.98 15.87 29.44
CA ILE A 78 -6.01 16.52 30.76
C ILE A 78 -7.18 16.05 31.64
N SER A 79 -8.29 15.63 31.02
CA SER A 79 -9.46 15.09 31.72
C SER A 79 -9.19 13.80 32.47
N GLU A 80 -8.18 13.03 32.05
CA GLU A 80 -7.78 11.79 32.72
C GLU A 80 -6.91 12.05 33.95
N ILE A 81 -6.30 13.24 34.02
CA ILE A 81 -5.31 13.60 35.03
C ILE A 81 -5.92 14.46 36.13
N LEU A 82 -6.73 15.45 35.75
CA LEU A 82 -7.36 16.39 36.68
C LEU A 82 -8.71 15.90 37.17
N ASN A 83 -9.08 16.32 38.40
CA ASN A 83 -10.38 16.01 38.97
C ASN A 83 -11.50 16.71 38.17
N GLU A 84 -12.68 16.10 38.13
CA GLU A 84 -13.85 16.63 37.42
C GLU A 84 -14.23 18.06 37.83
N THR A 85 -14.02 18.43 39.10
CA THR A 85 -14.29 19.78 39.59
C THR A 85 -13.42 20.84 38.92
N ILE A 86 -12.15 20.52 38.65
CA ILE A 86 -11.21 21.41 37.94
C ILE A 86 -11.52 21.41 36.44
N MET A 87 -11.95 20.28 35.89
CA MET A 87 -12.33 20.17 34.47
C MET A 87 -13.55 21.03 34.10
N LYS A 88 -14.48 21.23 35.05
CA LYS A 88 -15.66 22.10 34.88
C LYS A 88 -15.33 23.60 34.98
N LEU A 89 -14.11 23.98 35.36
CA LEU A 89 -13.71 25.39 35.42
C LEU A 89 -13.50 25.96 34.02
N HIS A 90 -13.71 27.28 33.89
CA HIS A 90 -13.38 28.02 32.68
C HIS A 90 -11.90 27.82 32.29
N PRO A 91 -11.54 27.68 30.99
CA PRO A 91 -10.16 27.41 30.54
C PRO A 91 -9.09 28.31 31.17
N LEU A 92 -9.34 29.62 31.24
CA LEU A 92 -8.44 30.61 31.88
C LEU A 92 -8.15 30.35 33.37
N ARG A 93 -9.09 29.71 34.08
CA ARG A 93 -8.87 29.29 35.48
C ARG A 93 -8.23 27.93 35.55
N ARG A 94 -8.61 27.03 34.63
CA ARG A 94 -8.08 25.67 34.50
C ARG A 94 -6.57 25.66 34.25
N ILE A 95 -6.06 26.54 33.39
CA ILE A 95 -4.62 26.63 33.05
C ILE A 95 -3.72 26.89 34.26
N LYS A 96 -4.22 27.57 35.30
CA LYS A 96 -3.48 27.81 36.55
C LYS A 96 -3.13 26.52 37.29
N TYR A 97 -3.87 25.44 37.03
CA TYR A 97 -3.67 24.13 37.65
C TYR A 97 -2.78 23.21 36.82
N TYR A 98 -2.32 23.62 35.62
CA TYR A 98 -1.53 22.79 34.72
C TYR A 98 -0.11 22.50 35.22
N GLN A 99 0.35 23.22 36.24
CA GLN A 99 1.61 22.93 36.94
C GLN A 99 1.50 21.70 37.87
N LEU A 100 0.30 21.39 38.39
CA LEU A 100 0.10 20.32 39.38
C LEU A 100 0.41 18.90 38.86
N PRO A 101 0.01 18.51 37.63
CA PRO A 101 0.34 17.21 37.06
C PRO A 101 1.82 16.86 37.13
N CYS A 102 2.68 17.79 36.72
CA CYS A 102 4.13 17.59 36.66
C CYS A 102 4.78 17.60 38.06
N GLN A 103 4.22 18.31 39.04
CA GLN A 103 4.81 18.45 40.38
C GLN A 103 4.38 17.38 41.39
N LYS A 104 3.10 17.01 41.45
CA LYS A 104 2.54 16.25 42.59
C LYS A 104 1.93 14.90 42.24
N ARG A 105 1.42 14.72 41.02
CA ARG A 105 0.48 13.64 40.71
C ARG A 105 1.07 12.52 39.86
N SER A 106 2.12 12.79 39.07
CA SER A 106 2.74 11.77 38.22
C SER A 106 4.19 12.14 37.90
N PRO A 107 5.17 11.75 38.74
CA PRO A 107 6.59 12.04 38.49
C PRO A 107 7.15 11.38 37.23
N LEU A 108 6.39 10.49 36.58
CA LEU A 108 6.75 9.85 35.30
C LEU A 108 6.00 10.45 34.09
N LEU A 109 5.14 11.45 34.28
CA LEU A 109 4.36 12.04 33.19
C LEU A 109 5.26 12.93 32.33
N SER A 110 5.44 12.59 31.05
CA SER A 110 6.26 13.38 30.13
C SER A 110 5.49 14.57 29.55
N CYS A 111 4.22 14.36 29.20
CA CYS A 111 3.38 15.31 28.49
C CYS A 111 1.89 15.06 28.71
N PHE A 112 1.07 16.06 28.40
CA PHE A 112 -0.38 15.98 28.36
C PHE A 112 -0.94 17.07 27.44
N TYR A 113 -2.21 16.97 27.07
CA TYR A 113 -2.86 17.95 26.20
C TYR A 113 -4.30 18.23 26.64
N ASP A 114 -4.83 19.38 26.23
CA ASP A 114 -6.24 19.73 26.33
C ASP A 114 -6.82 20.03 24.95
N ASP A 115 -7.98 20.70 24.87
CA ASP A 115 -8.64 21.00 23.60
C ASP A 115 -7.85 21.98 22.71
N ASN A 116 -7.01 22.84 23.30
CA ASN A 116 -6.34 23.95 22.60
C ASN A 116 -4.83 24.04 22.88
N HIS A 117 -4.29 23.25 23.81
CA HIS A 117 -2.92 23.35 24.27
C HIS A 117 -2.29 21.97 24.37
N PHE A 118 -1.03 21.94 23.94
CA PHE A 118 -0.14 20.83 24.21
C PHE A 118 0.85 21.25 25.30
N CYS A 119 1.06 20.38 26.28
CA CYS A 119 1.90 20.64 27.44
C CYS A 119 2.92 19.53 27.66
N PHE A 120 4.13 19.90 28.10
CA PHE A 120 5.17 18.97 28.49
C PHE A 120 5.80 19.38 29.82
N CYS A 121 6.30 18.39 30.56
CA CYS A 121 6.95 18.58 31.85
C CYS A 121 8.47 18.61 31.66
N ASN A 122 9.12 19.73 32.00
CA ASN A 122 10.57 19.87 31.99
C ASN A 122 11.12 20.13 33.39
N ASP A 123 12.33 19.63 33.65
CA ASP A 123 13.05 19.90 34.89
C ASP A 123 13.90 21.16 34.72
N TYR A 124 13.63 22.17 35.55
CA TYR A 124 14.38 23.43 35.62
C TYR A 124 14.80 23.68 37.07
N ASP A 125 16.10 23.83 37.34
CA ASP A 125 16.64 24.19 38.67
C ASP A 125 15.99 23.45 39.85
N HIS A 126 15.93 22.12 39.75
CA HIS A 126 15.34 21.20 40.75
C HIS A 126 13.82 21.29 40.94
N GLN A 127 13.11 22.01 40.07
CA GLN A 127 11.66 22.04 40.01
C GLN A 127 11.16 21.55 38.66
N ARG A 128 10.18 20.64 38.69
CA ARG A 128 9.54 20.15 37.49
C ARG A 128 8.38 21.07 37.12
N LEU A 129 8.53 21.79 36.01
CA LEU A 129 7.58 22.79 35.54
C LEU A 129 6.91 22.32 34.25
N THR A 130 5.67 22.75 34.09
CA THR A 130 4.89 22.53 32.86
C THR A 130 5.11 23.70 31.91
N ASN A 131 5.46 23.39 30.68
CA ASN A 131 5.41 24.34 29.57
C ASN A 131 4.29 23.95 28.63
N CYS A 132 3.38 24.88 28.38
CA CYS A 132 2.24 24.70 27.50
C CYS A 132 2.29 25.69 26.35
N PHE A 133 1.86 25.26 25.19
CA PHE A 133 1.72 26.09 24.02
C PHE A 133 0.39 25.82 23.34
N GLU A 134 -0.13 26.83 22.65
CA GLU A 134 -1.35 26.69 21.87
C GLU A 134 -1.09 25.76 20.68
N PHE A 135 -1.94 24.76 20.54
CA PHE A 135 -1.89 23.80 19.46
C PHE A 135 -3.32 23.43 19.07
N ASN A 136 -3.69 23.76 17.84
CA ASN A 136 -4.99 23.38 17.32
C ASN A 136 -4.96 21.91 16.88
N HIS A 137 -5.56 21.05 17.68
CA HIS A 137 -5.66 19.61 17.42
C HIS A 137 -6.56 19.26 16.22
N GLY A 138 -7.41 20.20 15.79
CA GLY A 138 -8.35 20.03 14.68
C GLY A 138 -7.92 20.74 13.39
N ILE A 139 -6.62 20.99 13.18
CA ILE A 139 -6.15 21.63 11.93
C ILE A 139 -6.56 20.75 10.75
N GLU A 140 -7.41 21.31 9.88
CA GLU A 140 -7.72 20.69 8.62
C GLU A 140 -6.52 20.86 7.68
N HIS A 141 -5.83 19.75 7.44
CA HIS A 141 -4.68 19.70 6.51
C HIS A 141 -5.19 19.78 5.06
N ASN A 142 -5.56 20.98 4.62
CA ASN A 142 -6.08 21.26 3.28
C ASN A 142 -5.28 22.32 2.52
N CYS A 143 -4.14 22.76 3.05
CA CYS A 143 -3.26 23.76 2.43
C CYS A 143 -4.01 25.04 1.99
N PHE A 144 -4.95 25.51 2.81
CA PHE A 144 -5.80 26.68 2.54
C PHE A 144 -6.57 26.60 1.20
N GLY A 145 -6.89 25.39 0.74
CA GLY A 145 -7.58 25.16 -0.53
C GLY A 145 -6.70 25.28 -1.79
N GLN A 146 -5.40 25.51 -1.64
CA GLN A 146 -4.43 25.54 -2.75
C GLN A 146 -3.68 24.21 -2.95
N SER A 147 -4.30 23.12 -2.50
CA SER A 147 -3.73 21.78 -2.61
C SER A 147 -3.62 21.32 -4.06
N ASN A 148 -2.46 20.80 -4.44
CA ASN A 148 -2.27 20.05 -5.69
C ASN A 148 -2.64 18.56 -5.56
N CYS A 149 -3.14 18.15 -4.39
CA CYS A 149 -3.53 16.77 -4.12
C CYS A 149 -4.89 16.46 -4.75
N GLU A 150 -5.00 15.30 -5.40
CA GLU A 150 -6.20 14.81 -6.08
C GLU A 150 -6.95 13.81 -5.18
N ASN A 151 -8.19 13.46 -5.57
CA ASN A 151 -9.00 12.41 -4.92
C ASN A 151 -9.22 12.59 -3.41
N ASP A 152 -9.60 13.80 -2.98
CA ASP A 152 -9.90 14.15 -1.58
C ASP A 152 -8.74 13.86 -0.60
N ALA A 153 -7.50 13.91 -1.10
CA ALA A 153 -6.31 13.72 -0.27
C ALA A 153 -6.03 14.94 0.62
N HIS A 154 -5.56 14.68 1.84
CA HIS A 154 -5.14 15.73 2.77
C HIS A 154 -3.78 16.28 2.35
N CYS A 155 -3.62 17.59 2.45
CA CYS A 155 -2.39 18.29 2.09
C CYS A 155 -1.71 18.85 3.33
N LEU A 156 -0.44 18.48 3.49
CA LEU A 156 0.43 18.99 4.55
C LEU A 156 1.47 19.94 3.96
N GLN A 157 1.81 20.96 4.73
CA GLN A 157 2.85 21.93 4.40
C GLN A 157 3.85 22.02 5.54
N ASP A 158 5.09 22.30 5.19
CA ASP A 158 6.18 22.55 6.13
C ASP A 158 5.93 23.78 7.03
N LYS A 159 5.32 24.83 6.47
CA LYS A 159 5.00 26.08 7.16
C LYS A 159 3.64 26.62 6.77
N ALA A 160 2.96 27.26 7.72
CA ALA A 160 1.71 27.97 7.47
C ALA A 160 1.92 29.24 6.60
N THR A 161 3.09 29.89 6.72
CA THR A 161 3.45 31.11 5.99
C THR A 161 4.58 30.82 5.00
N CYS A 162 4.33 31.02 3.70
CA CYS A 162 5.27 30.73 2.60
C CYS A 162 5.81 29.28 2.62
N PRO A 163 4.95 28.28 2.35
CA PRO A 163 5.36 26.88 2.33
C PRO A 163 6.40 26.62 1.23
N GLN A 164 7.47 25.90 1.56
CA GLN A 164 8.48 25.50 0.58
C GLN A 164 8.26 24.08 0.08
N THR A 165 7.62 23.23 0.89
CA THR A 165 7.29 21.86 0.53
C THR A 165 5.87 21.51 0.93
N SER A 166 5.22 20.67 0.11
CA SER A 166 3.88 20.15 0.40
C SER A 166 3.83 18.67 0.07
N ILE A 167 3.20 17.88 0.94
CA ILE A 167 3.03 16.45 0.76
C ILE A 167 1.55 16.07 0.83
N CYS A 168 1.15 15.14 -0.03
CA CYS A 168 -0.22 14.63 -0.08
C CYS A 168 -0.35 13.34 0.73
N VAL A 169 -1.30 13.30 1.65
CA VAL A 169 -1.66 12.12 2.41
C VAL A 169 -2.87 11.48 1.73
N CYS A 170 -2.60 10.37 1.03
CA CYS A 170 -3.60 9.71 0.22
C CYS A 170 -4.63 8.93 1.04
N PRO A 171 -5.92 8.96 0.64
CA PRO A 171 -6.91 8.07 1.19
C PRO A 171 -6.61 6.62 0.79
N LYS A 172 -7.26 5.68 1.48
CA LYS A 172 -7.13 4.25 1.17
C LYS A 172 -7.45 4.00 -0.32
N CYS A 173 -6.67 3.13 -0.95
CA CYS A 173 -6.77 2.79 -2.37
C CYS A 173 -6.33 3.89 -3.36
N PHE A 174 -5.71 4.96 -2.87
CA PHE A 174 -5.10 5.98 -3.72
C PHE A 174 -3.59 6.07 -3.47
N TYR A 175 -2.83 6.36 -4.52
CA TYR A 175 -1.36 6.35 -4.48
C TYR A 175 -0.75 7.34 -5.49
N GLY A 176 0.55 7.59 -5.33
CA GLY A 176 1.31 8.61 -6.06
C GLY A 176 1.46 9.92 -5.30
N ALA A 177 2.41 10.76 -5.72
CA ALA A 177 2.78 12.00 -5.04
C ALA A 177 1.62 13.01 -4.87
N ARG A 178 0.60 12.94 -5.73
CA ARG A 178 -0.64 13.73 -5.65
C ARG A 178 -1.86 12.89 -5.36
N CYS A 179 -1.70 11.61 -5.02
CA CYS A 179 -2.81 10.66 -4.86
C CYS A 179 -3.65 10.48 -6.13
N GLN A 180 -3.04 10.73 -7.30
CA GLN A 180 -3.70 10.77 -8.59
C GLN A 180 -4.14 9.38 -9.11
N PHE A 181 -3.56 8.31 -8.57
CA PHE A 181 -3.85 6.95 -9.02
C PHE A 181 -4.77 6.24 -8.04
N THR A 182 -5.65 5.38 -8.58
CA THR A 182 -6.63 4.60 -7.80
C THR A 182 -6.46 3.11 -8.05
N SER A 183 -6.60 2.28 -7.01
CA SER A 183 -6.67 0.82 -7.12
C SER A 183 -8.10 0.30 -7.23
N ASN A 184 -9.11 1.17 -7.18
CA ASN A 184 -10.53 0.76 -7.15
C ASN A 184 -11.03 0.17 -8.49
N LEU A 185 -10.30 0.38 -9.59
CA LEU A 185 -10.66 -0.10 -10.94
C LEU A 185 -9.79 -1.26 -11.44
N PHE A 186 -8.78 -1.69 -10.70
CA PHE A 186 -7.89 -2.76 -11.13
C PHE A 186 -8.37 -4.12 -10.59
N ASP A 187 -8.51 -5.09 -11.50
CA ASP A 187 -8.30 -6.50 -11.17
C ASP A 187 -6.98 -6.56 -10.38
N LEU A 188 -7.04 -7.02 -9.14
CA LEU A 188 -5.89 -7.10 -8.24
C LEU A 188 -4.72 -7.80 -8.94
N SER A 189 -3.73 -7.01 -9.38
CA SER A 189 -2.54 -7.55 -10.03
C SER A 189 -1.60 -8.13 -8.98
N LEU A 190 -0.86 -9.18 -9.34
CA LEU A 190 0.20 -9.75 -8.50
C LEU A 190 1.16 -8.65 -7.99
N ASP A 191 1.46 -7.67 -8.86
CA ASP A 191 2.39 -6.58 -8.59
C ASP A 191 1.83 -5.63 -7.50
N ALA A 192 0.52 -5.35 -7.53
CA ALA A 192 -0.14 -4.55 -6.52
C ALA A 192 -0.28 -5.28 -5.16
N ILE A 193 -0.56 -6.59 -5.17
CA ILE A 193 -0.73 -7.37 -3.93
C ILE A 193 0.61 -7.59 -3.24
N LEU A 194 1.62 -8.06 -3.99
CA LEU A 194 2.85 -8.59 -3.41
C LEU A 194 4.01 -7.59 -3.47
N GLY A 195 4.02 -6.69 -4.46
CA GLY A 195 5.13 -5.77 -4.71
C GLY A 195 5.49 -4.91 -3.49
N TYR A 196 4.50 -4.45 -2.72
CA TYR A 196 4.74 -3.61 -1.54
C TYR A 196 5.41 -4.35 -0.38
N TYR A 197 5.18 -5.67 -0.27
CA TYR A 197 5.70 -6.50 0.82
C TYR A 197 7.10 -7.04 0.57
N ILE A 198 7.57 -7.03 -0.69
CA ILE A 198 8.92 -7.49 -1.03
C ILE A 198 9.91 -6.38 -0.72
N GLN A 199 10.86 -6.65 0.16
CA GLN A 199 11.91 -5.69 0.52
C GLN A 199 13.09 -5.83 -0.45
N PRO A 200 13.66 -4.71 -0.93
CA PRO A 200 14.81 -4.76 -1.82
C PRO A 200 16.09 -5.20 -1.08
N ARG A 201 17.05 -5.78 -1.82
CA ARG A 201 18.39 -6.14 -1.33
C ARG A 201 18.46 -7.14 -0.17
N ILE A 202 17.39 -7.86 0.10
CA ILE A 202 17.40 -8.98 1.06
C ILE A 202 17.00 -10.30 0.40
N ASN A 203 17.62 -11.39 0.85
CA ASN A 203 17.35 -12.73 0.34
C ASN A 203 15.96 -13.23 0.75
N ILE A 204 15.36 -14.11 -0.08
CA ILE A 204 14.00 -14.67 0.11
C ILE A 204 13.79 -15.25 1.52
N LYS A 205 14.80 -15.89 2.13
CA LYS A 205 14.71 -16.47 3.47
C LYS A 205 14.51 -15.45 4.60
N HIS A 206 14.91 -14.19 4.37
CA HIS A 206 14.79 -13.10 5.34
C HIS A 206 13.68 -12.11 4.98
N GLN A 207 12.97 -12.35 3.86
CA GLN A 207 11.77 -11.61 3.50
C GLN A 207 10.65 -11.87 4.52
N PRO A 208 9.66 -10.97 4.65
CA PRO A 208 8.56 -11.14 5.58
C PRO A 208 7.73 -12.40 5.30
N SER A 209 7.05 -12.89 6.33
CA SER A 209 6.26 -14.13 6.29
C SER A 209 5.24 -14.16 5.15
N ILE A 210 4.63 -13.02 4.83
CA ILE A 210 3.68 -12.87 3.71
C ILE A 210 4.32 -13.32 2.39
N VAL A 211 5.53 -12.84 2.08
CA VAL A 211 6.24 -13.18 0.84
C VAL A 211 6.63 -14.66 0.83
N GLN A 212 7.08 -15.20 1.96
CA GLN A 212 7.47 -16.61 2.07
C GLN A 212 6.28 -17.55 1.82
N VAL A 213 5.12 -17.24 2.43
CA VAL A 213 3.89 -18.00 2.23
C VAL A 213 3.42 -17.90 0.78
N SER A 214 3.46 -16.71 0.18
CA SER A 214 3.12 -16.53 -1.23
C SER A 214 4.01 -17.37 -2.14
N VAL A 215 5.34 -17.35 -1.96
CA VAL A 215 6.28 -18.19 -2.74
C VAL A 215 5.94 -19.68 -2.60
N ALA A 216 5.71 -20.16 -1.38
CA ALA A 216 5.37 -21.56 -1.14
C ALA A 216 4.05 -21.96 -1.84
N LEU A 217 3.02 -21.13 -1.71
CA LEU A 217 1.71 -21.35 -2.33
C LEU A 217 1.79 -21.32 -3.86
N THR A 218 2.53 -20.38 -4.44
CA THR A 218 2.76 -20.31 -5.89
C THR A 218 3.47 -21.57 -6.41
N ILE A 219 4.47 -22.08 -5.69
CA ILE A 219 5.17 -23.33 -6.06
C ILE A 219 4.18 -24.51 -6.07
N ILE A 220 3.33 -24.64 -5.05
CA ILE A 220 2.33 -25.71 -4.97
C ILE A 220 1.35 -25.63 -6.14
N ILE A 221 0.83 -24.43 -6.44
CA ILE A 221 -0.10 -24.19 -7.55
C ILE A 221 0.54 -24.53 -8.89
N ILE A 222 1.81 -24.15 -9.10
CA ILE A 222 2.55 -24.46 -10.34
C ILE A 222 2.71 -25.97 -10.52
N ILE A 223 3.15 -26.69 -9.48
CA ILE A 223 3.35 -28.14 -9.55
C ILE A 223 2.02 -28.85 -9.86
N ALA A 224 0.97 -28.54 -9.10
CA ALA A 224 -0.35 -29.13 -9.30
C ALA A 224 -0.89 -28.83 -10.71
N GLY A 225 -0.84 -27.57 -11.15
CA GLY A 225 -1.36 -27.15 -12.46
C GLY A 225 -0.60 -27.75 -13.64
N ILE A 226 0.73 -27.90 -13.54
CA ILE A 226 1.52 -28.58 -14.59
C ILE A 226 1.15 -30.07 -14.63
N THR A 227 1.07 -30.74 -13.48
CA THR A 227 0.71 -32.17 -13.46
C THR A 227 -0.66 -32.43 -14.07
N ASP A 228 -1.67 -31.64 -13.70
CA ASP A 228 -3.03 -31.75 -14.24
C ASP A 228 -3.08 -31.47 -15.75
N SER A 229 -2.41 -30.39 -16.20
CA SER A 229 -2.38 -30.04 -17.61
C SER A 229 -1.69 -31.10 -18.46
N VAL A 230 -0.57 -31.67 -18.00
CA VAL A 230 0.15 -32.74 -18.71
C VAL A 230 -0.71 -34.01 -18.81
N LEU A 231 -1.32 -34.44 -17.70
CA LEU A 231 -2.21 -35.61 -17.69
C LEU A 231 -3.42 -35.41 -18.61
N SER A 232 -4.00 -34.21 -18.61
CA SER A 232 -5.12 -33.86 -19.47
C SER A 232 -4.73 -33.84 -20.95
N ILE A 233 -3.56 -33.29 -21.30
CA ILE A 233 -3.03 -33.33 -22.68
C ILE A 233 -2.85 -34.77 -23.16
N ILE A 234 -2.30 -35.65 -22.31
CA ILE A 234 -2.14 -37.08 -22.64
C ILE A 234 -3.52 -37.73 -22.88
N THR A 235 -4.47 -37.46 -21.99
CA THR A 235 -5.82 -38.07 -22.01
C THR A 235 -6.64 -37.63 -23.22
N PHE A 236 -6.69 -36.32 -23.48
CA PHE A 236 -7.44 -35.74 -24.60
C PHE A 236 -6.65 -35.75 -25.92
N GLY A 237 -5.34 -36.05 -25.87
CA GLY A 237 -4.51 -36.29 -27.05
C GLY A 237 -4.88 -37.58 -27.78
N ASN A 238 -5.50 -38.54 -27.09
CA ASN A 238 -5.92 -39.82 -27.67
C ASN A 238 -6.95 -39.64 -28.80
N LYS A 239 -6.85 -40.46 -29.85
CA LYS A 239 -7.71 -40.43 -31.04
C LYS A 239 -9.19 -40.68 -30.70
N GLU A 240 -9.45 -41.51 -29.69
CA GLU A 240 -10.81 -41.82 -29.22
C GLU A 240 -11.52 -40.58 -28.66
N SER A 241 -10.86 -39.83 -27.78
CA SER A 241 -11.38 -38.62 -27.15
C SER A 241 -11.65 -37.50 -28.17
N ARG A 242 -10.88 -37.45 -29.26
CA ARG A 242 -10.97 -36.44 -30.33
C ARG A 242 -11.98 -36.77 -31.45
N LYS A 243 -12.83 -37.77 -31.24
CA LYS A 243 -13.92 -38.09 -32.17
C LYS A 243 -14.99 -37.00 -32.21
N THR A 244 -15.18 -36.24 -31.13
CA THR A 244 -16.13 -35.13 -31.03
C THR A 244 -15.42 -33.77 -30.90
N GLY A 245 -16.14 -32.67 -31.13
CA GLY A 245 -15.61 -31.31 -30.95
C GLY A 245 -15.24 -31.04 -29.48
N CYS A 246 -15.98 -31.63 -28.55
CA CYS A 246 -15.74 -31.49 -27.10
C CYS A 246 -14.32 -31.91 -26.71
N GLY A 247 -13.79 -33.00 -27.29
CA GLY A 247 -12.42 -33.43 -27.05
C GLY A 247 -11.37 -32.46 -27.61
N LEU A 248 -11.69 -31.74 -28.70
CA LEU A 248 -10.83 -30.70 -29.26
C LEU A 248 -10.80 -29.46 -28.35
N TYR A 249 -11.94 -29.04 -27.81
CA TYR A 249 -12.00 -27.93 -26.85
C TYR A 249 -11.22 -28.25 -25.58
N LEU A 250 -11.40 -29.45 -25.01
CA LEU A 250 -10.67 -29.88 -23.81
C LEU A 250 -9.17 -29.95 -24.05
N LEU A 251 -8.71 -30.52 -25.18
CA LEU A 251 -7.30 -30.53 -25.53
C LEU A 251 -6.74 -29.11 -25.67
N THR A 252 -7.49 -28.20 -26.30
CA THR A 252 -7.08 -26.80 -26.47
C THR A 252 -7.01 -26.07 -25.13
N SER A 253 -7.99 -26.28 -24.25
CA SER A 253 -8.00 -25.77 -22.89
C SER A 253 -6.77 -26.27 -22.12
N SER A 254 -6.46 -27.58 -22.15
CA SER A 254 -5.29 -28.11 -21.45
C SER A 254 -3.94 -27.56 -21.96
N ILE A 255 -3.83 -27.23 -23.24
CA ILE A 255 -2.64 -26.56 -23.80
C ILE A 255 -2.57 -25.11 -23.31
N ILE A 256 -3.70 -24.40 -23.31
CA ILE A 256 -3.79 -23.02 -22.84
C ILE A 256 -3.50 -22.93 -21.34
N THR A 257 -4.05 -23.83 -20.51
CA THR A 257 -3.76 -23.88 -19.07
C THR A 257 -2.28 -24.13 -18.81
N LEU A 258 -1.64 -25.06 -19.54
CA LEU A 258 -0.19 -25.27 -19.44
C LEU A 258 0.59 -23.98 -19.74
N LEU A 259 0.23 -23.26 -20.80
CA LEU A 259 0.85 -21.98 -21.16
C LEU A 259 0.62 -20.91 -20.08
N ILE A 260 -0.59 -20.81 -19.52
CA ILE A 260 -0.90 -19.90 -18.40
C ILE A 260 0.00 -20.20 -17.21
N MET A 261 0.14 -21.46 -16.81
CA MET A 261 0.99 -21.84 -15.67
C MET A 261 2.45 -21.45 -15.87
N VAL A 262 2.98 -21.63 -17.09
CA VAL A 262 4.36 -21.25 -17.43
C VAL A 262 4.55 -19.74 -17.43
N ILE A 263 3.63 -18.97 -18.04
CA ILE A 263 3.70 -17.51 -18.07
C ILE A 263 3.53 -16.93 -16.67
N PHE A 264 2.63 -17.49 -15.85
CA PHE A 264 2.42 -17.07 -14.47
C PHE A 264 3.66 -17.32 -13.61
N ALA A 265 4.30 -18.48 -13.76
CA ALA A 265 5.56 -18.77 -13.08
C ALA A 265 6.65 -17.75 -13.47
N LEU A 266 6.79 -17.48 -14.77
CA LEU A 266 7.74 -16.51 -15.30
C LEU A 266 7.46 -15.10 -14.75
N LYS A 267 6.19 -14.66 -14.71
CA LYS A 267 5.79 -13.39 -14.10
C LYS A 267 6.24 -13.30 -12.65
N PHE A 268 5.90 -14.31 -11.86
CA PHE A 268 6.17 -14.34 -10.43
C PHE A 268 7.67 -14.26 -10.14
N TRP A 269 8.48 -15.03 -10.87
CA TRP A 269 9.94 -15.00 -10.70
C TRP A 269 10.55 -13.67 -11.14
N ILE A 270 10.08 -13.07 -12.24
CA ILE A 270 10.52 -11.74 -12.68
C ILE A 270 10.22 -10.70 -11.61
N LEU A 271 9.01 -10.70 -11.03
CA LEU A 271 8.64 -9.78 -9.96
C LEU A 271 9.58 -9.91 -8.74
N ILE A 272 9.81 -11.13 -8.26
CA ILE A 272 10.70 -11.37 -7.10
C ILE A 272 12.13 -10.91 -7.41
N ILE A 273 12.67 -11.26 -8.58
CA ILE A 273 14.03 -10.87 -8.97
C ILE A 273 14.14 -9.36 -9.14
N ALA A 274 13.19 -8.72 -9.81
CA ALA A 274 13.18 -7.28 -10.07
C ALA A 274 13.21 -6.48 -8.76
N GLN A 275 12.40 -6.88 -7.78
CA GLN A 275 12.33 -6.21 -6.47
C GLN A 275 13.57 -6.50 -5.59
N ILE A 276 14.06 -7.75 -5.53
CA ILE A 276 15.24 -8.10 -4.71
C ILE A 276 16.52 -7.46 -5.26
N THR A 277 16.77 -7.59 -6.56
CA THR A 277 17.99 -7.08 -7.20
C THR A 277 17.93 -5.58 -7.49
N TYR A 278 16.77 -4.95 -7.24
CA TYR A 278 16.54 -3.55 -7.50
C TYR A 278 16.87 -3.18 -8.97
N MET A 279 16.24 -3.90 -9.91
CA MET A 279 16.46 -3.62 -11.33
C MET A 279 15.83 -2.27 -11.72
N THR A 280 16.66 -1.34 -12.19
CA THR A 280 16.26 0.01 -12.59
C THR A 280 15.89 0.14 -14.08
N ASN A 281 15.98 -0.94 -14.86
CA ASN A 281 15.71 -0.91 -16.30
C ASN A 281 14.21 -0.77 -16.59
N GLN A 282 13.71 0.47 -16.60
CA GLN A 282 12.31 0.83 -16.82
C GLN A 282 11.74 0.23 -18.12
N SER A 283 12.50 0.24 -19.22
CA SER A 283 12.03 -0.30 -20.50
C SER A 283 11.78 -1.81 -20.44
N PHE A 284 12.63 -2.56 -19.73
CA PHE A 284 12.44 -3.99 -19.54
C PHE A 284 11.21 -4.28 -18.67
N LEU A 285 11.08 -3.59 -17.53
CA LEU A 285 9.93 -3.75 -16.63
C LEU A 285 8.62 -3.40 -17.32
N LYS A 286 8.60 -2.33 -18.13
CA LYS A 286 7.43 -1.90 -18.90
C LYS A 286 7.02 -2.96 -19.92
N PHE A 287 8.00 -3.46 -20.69
CA PHE A 287 7.74 -4.47 -21.71
C PHE A 287 7.21 -5.77 -21.09
N GLN A 288 7.81 -6.24 -19.99
CA GLN A 288 7.35 -7.42 -19.28
C GLN A 288 5.93 -7.23 -18.72
N CYS A 289 5.66 -6.10 -18.04
CA CYS A 289 4.36 -5.79 -17.43
C CYS A 289 3.23 -5.75 -18.48
N ILE A 290 3.47 -5.10 -19.63
CA ILE A 290 2.48 -5.02 -20.71
C ILE A 290 2.29 -6.39 -21.37
N SER A 291 3.39 -7.08 -21.72
CA SER A 291 3.33 -8.30 -22.51
C SER A 291 2.78 -9.49 -21.73
N ILE A 292 3.31 -9.77 -20.53
CA ILE A 292 2.98 -10.97 -19.75
C ILE A 292 1.50 -10.97 -19.37
N ASP A 293 1.02 -9.85 -18.84
CA ASP A 293 -0.35 -9.76 -18.34
C ASP A 293 -1.37 -9.79 -19.45
N PHE A 294 -1.04 -9.22 -20.61
CA PHE A 294 -1.87 -9.33 -21.80
C PHE A 294 -2.06 -10.80 -22.20
N PHE A 295 -0.98 -11.59 -22.28
CA PHE A 295 -1.07 -13.01 -22.60
C PHE A 295 -1.80 -13.83 -21.51
N LEU A 296 -1.57 -13.53 -20.22
CA LEU A 296 -2.31 -14.17 -19.13
C LEU A 296 -3.81 -13.89 -19.21
N ARG A 297 -4.21 -12.63 -19.46
CA ARG A 297 -5.62 -12.23 -19.58
C ARG A 297 -6.30 -12.91 -20.76
N ILE A 298 -5.65 -12.97 -21.92
CA ILE A 298 -6.15 -13.71 -23.09
C ILE A 298 -6.29 -15.20 -22.77
N GLY A 299 -5.27 -15.82 -22.17
CA GLY A 299 -5.29 -17.24 -21.81
C GLY A 299 -6.46 -17.58 -20.88
N LEU A 300 -6.61 -16.82 -19.78
CA LEU A 300 -7.67 -17.03 -18.80
C LEU A 300 -9.07 -16.87 -19.41
N SER A 301 -9.25 -15.84 -20.26
CA SER A 301 -10.53 -15.64 -20.96
C SER A 301 -10.82 -16.76 -21.95
N MET A 302 -9.81 -17.21 -22.71
CA MET A 302 -9.96 -18.33 -23.63
C MET A 302 -10.36 -19.62 -22.91
N ASP A 303 -9.75 -19.92 -21.76
CA ASP A 303 -10.09 -21.12 -20.98
C ASP A 303 -11.56 -21.11 -20.50
N GLN A 304 -12.04 -19.97 -20.00
CA GLN A 304 -13.43 -19.78 -19.59
C GLN A 304 -14.41 -20.01 -20.75
N TRP A 305 -14.13 -19.44 -21.93
CA TRP A 305 -14.97 -19.62 -23.11
C TRP A 305 -14.94 -21.05 -23.66
N LEU A 306 -13.78 -21.72 -23.63
CA LEU A 306 -13.67 -23.12 -24.04
C LEU A 306 -14.48 -24.02 -23.12
N ASN A 307 -14.43 -23.80 -21.80
CA ASN A 307 -15.26 -24.53 -20.84
C ASN A 307 -16.76 -24.31 -21.07
N ALA A 308 -17.18 -23.09 -21.41
CA ALA A 308 -18.55 -22.81 -21.82
C ALA A 308 -18.93 -23.55 -23.12
N CYS A 309 -18.05 -23.58 -24.13
CA CYS A 309 -18.26 -24.32 -25.37
C CYS A 309 -18.38 -25.83 -25.14
N VAL A 310 -17.62 -26.39 -24.20
CA VAL A 310 -17.75 -27.79 -23.77
C VAL A 310 -19.14 -28.05 -23.20
N GLY A 311 -19.64 -27.16 -22.33
CA GLY A 311 -20.99 -27.26 -21.77
C GLY A 311 -22.08 -27.23 -22.86
N ILE A 312 -21.98 -26.27 -23.78
CA ILE A 312 -22.91 -26.11 -24.91
C ILE A 312 -22.89 -27.33 -25.85
N GLU A 313 -21.71 -27.86 -26.18
CA GLU A 313 -21.65 -29.02 -27.08
C GLU A 313 -22.23 -30.27 -26.41
N ARG A 314 -22.01 -30.45 -25.09
CA ARG A 314 -22.61 -31.56 -24.34
C ARG A 314 -24.13 -31.48 -24.29
N THR A 315 -24.72 -30.30 -24.11
CA THR A 315 -26.19 -30.14 -24.15
C THR A 315 -26.76 -30.37 -25.55
N ILE A 316 -26.09 -29.91 -26.60
CA ILE A 316 -26.51 -30.19 -27.98
C ILE A 316 -26.42 -31.69 -28.30
N ALA A 317 -25.38 -32.37 -27.80
CA ALA A 317 -25.21 -33.81 -27.98
C ALA A 317 -26.33 -34.60 -27.30
N THR A 318 -26.77 -34.22 -26.10
CA THR A 318 -27.90 -34.88 -25.41
C THR A 318 -29.23 -34.61 -26.10
N ILE A 319 -29.47 -33.39 -26.60
CA ILE A 319 -30.72 -33.05 -27.33
C ILE A 319 -30.82 -33.80 -28.67
N LYS A 320 -29.72 -33.90 -29.43
CA LYS A 320 -29.74 -34.56 -30.75
C LYS A 320 -29.62 -36.08 -30.66
N GLY A 321 -29.11 -36.62 -29.55
CA GLY A 321 -28.96 -38.05 -29.31
C GLY A 321 -28.28 -38.76 -30.48
N ALA A 322 -28.96 -39.76 -31.07
CA ALA A 322 -28.45 -40.55 -32.18
C ALA A 322 -28.22 -39.76 -33.50
N ARG A 323 -28.83 -38.58 -33.66
CA ARG A 323 -28.66 -37.71 -34.84
C ARG A 323 -27.44 -36.77 -34.75
N PHE A 324 -26.61 -36.89 -33.70
CA PHE A 324 -25.45 -36.04 -33.52
C PHE A 324 -24.31 -36.40 -34.47
N ASP A 325 -23.98 -35.48 -35.39
CA ASP A 325 -22.86 -35.63 -36.32
C ASP A 325 -21.53 -35.20 -35.69
N LYS A 326 -20.70 -36.19 -35.40
CA LYS A 326 -19.39 -36.03 -34.77
C LYS A 326 -18.36 -35.32 -35.67
N ASN A 327 -18.40 -35.58 -36.98
CA ASN A 327 -17.45 -34.99 -37.93
C ASN A 327 -17.76 -33.51 -38.16
N LYS A 328 -19.04 -33.17 -38.32
CA LYS A 328 -19.48 -31.78 -38.41
C LYS A 328 -19.15 -31.01 -37.14
N SER A 329 -19.34 -31.62 -35.96
CA SER A 329 -18.99 -31.00 -34.68
C SER A 329 -17.50 -30.64 -34.59
N LYS A 330 -16.63 -31.58 -34.99
CA LYS A 330 -15.18 -31.35 -34.99
C LYS A 330 -14.74 -30.21 -35.89
N GLN A 331 -15.37 -30.07 -37.06
CA GLN A 331 -15.06 -28.99 -37.99
C GLN A 331 -15.52 -27.63 -37.45
N ILE A 332 -16.73 -27.57 -36.88
CA ILE A 332 -17.25 -26.36 -36.22
C ILE A 332 -16.35 -25.96 -35.05
N ALA A 333 -15.91 -26.91 -34.24
CA ALA A 333 -15.05 -26.64 -33.09
C ALA A 333 -13.74 -25.94 -33.46
N LYS A 334 -13.10 -26.35 -34.57
CA LYS A 334 -11.89 -25.67 -35.08
C LYS A 334 -12.13 -24.20 -35.42
N TYR A 335 -13.26 -23.89 -36.07
CA TYR A 335 -13.61 -22.52 -36.41
C TYR A 335 -13.96 -21.70 -35.17
N ILE A 336 -14.70 -22.28 -34.22
CA ILE A 336 -15.07 -21.60 -32.97
C ILE A 336 -13.82 -21.24 -32.15
N ILE A 337 -12.85 -22.15 -32.01
CA ILE A 337 -11.59 -21.86 -31.30
C ILE A 337 -10.87 -20.65 -31.93
N LEU A 338 -10.79 -20.61 -33.26
CA LEU A 338 -10.12 -19.52 -33.97
C LEU A 338 -10.87 -18.19 -33.84
N ILE A 339 -12.20 -18.20 -33.91
CA ILE A 339 -13.04 -17.02 -33.71
C ILE A 339 -12.91 -16.51 -32.26
N LEU A 340 -12.93 -17.40 -31.27
CA LEU A 340 -12.77 -17.04 -29.86
C LEU A 340 -11.41 -16.38 -29.60
N LEU A 341 -10.34 -16.89 -30.21
CA LEU A 341 -9.02 -16.29 -30.09
C LEU A 341 -9.00 -14.86 -30.64
N PHE A 342 -9.64 -14.61 -31.79
CA PHE A 342 -9.73 -13.27 -32.37
C PHE A 342 -10.62 -12.32 -31.55
N MET A 343 -11.75 -12.81 -31.04
CA MET A 343 -12.66 -12.03 -30.19
C MET A 343 -11.99 -11.62 -28.87
N THR A 344 -11.35 -12.57 -28.17
CA THR A 344 -10.71 -12.33 -26.87
C THR A 344 -9.50 -11.40 -26.97
N THR A 345 -8.71 -11.51 -28.04
CA THR A 345 -7.60 -10.58 -28.30
C THR A 345 -8.12 -9.16 -28.60
N SER A 346 -9.19 -9.04 -29.39
CA SER A 346 -9.78 -7.73 -29.72
C SER A 346 -10.37 -7.02 -28.51
N THR A 347 -11.03 -7.74 -27.60
CA THR A 347 -11.62 -7.14 -26.39
C THR A 347 -10.58 -6.73 -25.34
N THR A 348 -9.42 -7.38 -25.33
CA THR A 348 -8.37 -7.13 -24.33
C THR A 348 -7.32 -6.12 -24.78
N ILE A 349 -7.32 -5.69 -26.05
CA ILE A 349 -6.30 -4.81 -26.62
C ILE A 349 -6.25 -3.40 -26.01
N HIS A 350 -7.33 -2.93 -25.41
CA HIS A 350 -7.36 -1.62 -24.75
C HIS A 350 -6.44 -1.56 -23.52
N ASP A 351 -6.34 -2.66 -22.77
CA ASP A 351 -5.55 -2.75 -21.54
C ASP A 351 -4.05 -2.43 -21.78
N PRO A 352 -3.33 -3.10 -22.71
CA PRO A 352 -1.91 -2.81 -22.95
C PRO A 352 -1.65 -1.39 -23.49
N ILE A 353 -2.62 -0.76 -24.16
CA ILE A 353 -2.47 0.60 -24.71
C ILE A 353 -2.46 1.64 -23.59
N HIS A 354 -3.32 1.49 -22.59
CA HIS A 354 -3.46 2.44 -21.49
C HIS A 354 -2.59 2.12 -20.28
N ARG A 355 -1.91 0.97 -20.28
CA ARG A 355 -1.08 0.55 -19.16
C ARG A 355 0.21 1.36 -19.04
N ARG A 356 0.46 1.85 -17.83
CA ARG A 356 1.63 2.66 -17.48
C ARG A 356 2.34 2.05 -16.27
N LEU A 357 3.67 2.20 -16.23
CA LEU A 357 4.45 1.94 -15.03
C LEU A 357 4.26 3.08 -14.05
N LEU A 358 4.20 2.74 -12.77
CA LEU A 358 4.20 3.69 -11.67
C LEU A 358 5.63 3.80 -11.16
N ASN A 359 6.11 5.03 -11.06
CA ASN A 359 7.40 5.32 -10.46
C ASN A 359 7.17 6.16 -9.22
N GLU A 360 7.36 5.58 -8.04
CA GLU A 360 7.43 6.33 -6.80
C GLU A 360 8.82 6.98 -6.72
N ASN A 361 8.99 8.06 -7.49
CA ASN A 361 10.07 9.01 -7.30
C ASN A 361 9.56 10.10 -6.34
N ASP A 362 9.56 9.84 -5.04
CA ASP A 362 9.54 10.92 -4.06
C ASP A 362 10.97 11.13 -3.56
N ASP A 363 11.41 12.39 -3.59
CA ASP A 363 12.72 12.82 -3.09
C ASP A 363 12.83 12.68 -1.55
N ASP A 364 11.73 12.38 -0.86
CA ASP A 364 11.62 12.23 0.61
C ASP A 364 11.30 10.80 1.11
N VAL A 365 11.09 9.84 0.20
CA VAL A 365 10.92 8.42 0.55
C VAL A 365 12.21 7.66 0.23
N ASP A 366 12.86 7.14 1.28
CA ASP A 366 14.18 6.48 1.21
C ASP A 366 14.22 5.24 0.26
N GLU A 367 13.07 4.77 -0.24
CA GLU A 367 12.97 3.63 -1.15
C GLU A 367 12.20 4.00 -2.43
N LYS A 368 12.95 4.33 -3.49
CA LYS A 368 12.41 4.45 -4.85
C LYS A 368 11.86 3.09 -5.29
N ARG A 369 10.62 3.01 -5.78
CA ARG A 369 10.05 1.74 -6.26
C ARG A 369 9.35 1.92 -7.59
N ILE A 370 9.51 0.95 -8.48
CA ILE A 370 8.92 0.92 -9.83
C ILE A 370 8.07 -0.35 -9.93
N TRP A 371 6.79 -0.21 -10.29
CA TRP A 371 5.88 -1.33 -10.53
C TRP A 371 4.88 -1.07 -11.65
#